data_AF-X1D600-F1
#
_entry.id   AF-X1D600-F1
#
_cell.length_a   1.000
_cell.length_b   1.000
_cell.length_c   1.000
_cell.angle_alpha   90.00
_cell.angle_beta   90.00
_cell.angle_gamma   90.00
#
_symmetry.space_group_name_H-M   'P 1'
#
loop_
_entity.id
_entity.type
_entity.pdbx_description
1 polymer ?
#
loop_
_entity_poly.entity_id
_entity_poly.type
_entity_poly.pdbx_seq_one_letter_code
_entity_poly.pdbx_strand_id
1 'polypeptide(L)'
;AERARGFGMDIIFSDPNPNKENTEKLGSKHVSFEQLLQESDFISLHIPLTPHTHHMINEDQLKMMKPTALLINTSRGPIINQDALIKGLLEDWIAGAALDVTDPEPLPPEHPLFNFPNCLIVPHIGSATWNTRRKMAERACLNLLAGLEGQRLPYCVNPEVYNQ
;
A
#
# COMPACT_ATOMS: atom_id res chain seq x y z
N ALA A 1 -7.34 7.19 -5.70
CA ALA A 1 -8.44 7.47 -6.64
C ALA A 1 -8.84 8.96 -6.67
N GLU A 2 -9.47 9.54 -5.65
CA GLU A 2 -9.94 10.95 -5.69
C GLU A 2 -8.90 11.97 -6.15
N ARG A 3 -7.67 11.87 -5.61
CA ARG A 3 -6.55 12.75 -5.98
C ARG A 3 -6.13 12.56 -7.44
N ALA A 4 -6.05 11.31 -7.90
CA ALA A 4 -5.65 10.97 -9.28
C ALA A 4 -6.63 11.55 -10.33
N ARG A 5 -7.92 11.62 -10.00
CA ARG A 5 -8.93 12.26 -10.86
C ARG A 5 -8.62 13.74 -11.12
N GLY A 6 -8.01 14.43 -10.17
CA GLY A 6 -7.57 15.83 -10.34
C GLY A 6 -6.47 16.00 -11.40
N PHE A 7 -5.75 14.93 -11.73
CA PHE A 7 -4.72 14.89 -12.78
C PHE A 7 -5.26 14.33 -14.10
N GLY A 8 -6.56 14.04 -14.21
CA GLY A 8 -7.16 13.47 -15.43
C GLY A 8 -6.73 12.03 -15.71
N MET A 9 -6.32 11.27 -14.70
CA MET A 9 -5.93 9.86 -14.87
C MET A 9 -7.15 8.96 -15.07
N ASP A 10 -7.00 7.95 -15.92
CA ASP A 10 -7.90 6.80 -15.96
C ASP A 10 -7.64 5.90 -14.74
N ILE A 11 -8.67 5.63 -13.94
CA ILE A 11 -8.52 4.92 -12.66
C ILE A 11 -9.04 3.50 -12.80
N ILE A 12 -8.14 2.53 -12.79
CA ILE A 12 -8.46 1.11 -12.61
C ILE A 12 -8.06 0.64 -11.22
N PHE A 13 -8.76 -0.35 -10.66
CA PHE A 13 -8.42 -0.96 -9.38
C PHE A 13 -8.79 -2.45 -9.35
N SER A 14 -8.14 -3.20 -8.46
CA SER A 14 -8.47 -4.59 -8.16
C SER A 14 -8.64 -4.73 -6.66
N ASP A 15 -9.80 -5.22 -6.22
CA ASP A 15 -10.12 -5.44 -4.81
C ASP A 15 -11.04 -6.67 -4.70
N PRO A 16 -10.75 -7.65 -3.83
CA PRO A 16 -11.63 -8.80 -3.63
C PRO A 16 -13.06 -8.42 -3.23
N ASN A 17 -13.26 -7.26 -2.60
CA ASN A 17 -14.55 -6.76 -2.12
C ASN A 17 -14.80 -5.34 -2.65
N PRO A 18 -15.09 -5.17 -3.95
CA PRO A 18 -15.21 -3.85 -4.56
C PRO A 18 -16.43 -3.10 -4.00
N ASN A 19 -16.22 -1.86 -3.58
CA ASN A 19 -17.31 -0.96 -3.16
C ASN A 19 -17.95 -0.30 -4.40
N LYS A 20 -19.15 -0.76 -4.78
CA LYS A 20 -19.86 -0.27 -5.98
C LYS A 20 -20.14 1.22 -5.96
N GLU A 21 -20.61 1.76 -4.83
CA GLU A 21 -20.95 3.19 -4.69
C GLU A 21 -19.72 4.08 -4.91
N ASN A 22 -18.60 3.76 -4.26
CA ASN A 22 -17.36 4.50 -4.44
C ASN A 22 -16.81 4.34 -5.87
N THR A 23 -16.99 3.16 -6.47
CA THR A 23 -16.56 2.88 -7.84
C THR A 23 -17.25 3.82 -8.83
N GLU A 24 -18.57 3.92 -8.75
CA GLU A 24 -19.40 4.80 -9.60
C GLU A 24 -19.08 6.27 -9.35
N LYS A 25 -19.03 6.70 -8.09
CA LYS A 25 -18.76 8.10 -7.70
C LYS A 25 -17.40 8.60 -8.21
N LEU A 26 -16.42 7.71 -8.28
CA LEU A 26 -15.06 8.06 -8.69
C LEU A 26 -14.80 7.82 -10.18
N GLY A 27 -15.75 7.22 -10.91
CA GLY A 27 -15.56 6.82 -12.30
C GLY A 27 -14.43 5.80 -12.47
N SER A 28 -14.10 5.04 -11.42
CA SER A 28 -13.06 4.02 -11.47
C SER A 28 -13.59 2.71 -12.02
N LYS A 29 -12.73 1.90 -12.63
CA LYS A 29 -13.09 0.59 -13.19
C LYS A 29 -12.45 -0.54 -12.39
N HIS A 30 -13.28 -1.48 -11.92
CA HIS A 30 -12.78 -2.71 -11.33
C HIS A 30 -12.27 -3.65 -12.43
N VAL A 31 -11.06 -4.19 -12.27
CA VAL A 31 -10.41 -5.10 -13.23
C VAL A 31 -9.73 -6.25 -12.48
N SER A 32 -9.31 -7.30 -13.21
CA SER A 32 -8.47 -8.34 -12.61
C SER A 32 -7.11 -7.78 -12.20
N PHE A 33 -6.43 -8.47 -11.29
CA PHE A 33 -5.10 -8.05 -10.85
C PHE A 33 -4.09 -8.07 -12.00
N GLU A 34 -4.14 -9.08 -12.87
CA GLU A 34 -3.29 -9.18 -14.06
C GLU A 34 -3.53 -8.02 -15.01
N GLN A 35 -4.80 -7.70 -15.28
CA GLN A 35 -5.16 -6.57 -16.12
C GLN A 35 -4.66 -5.24 -15.53
N LEU A 36 -4.77 -5.07 -14.21
CA LEU A 36 -4.25 -3.89 -13.51
C LEU A 36 -2.75 -3.73 -13.75
N LEU A 37 -1.96 -4.80 -13.61
CA LEU A 37 -0.51 -4.75 -13.80
C LEU A 37 -0.13 -4.39 -15.24
N GLN A 38 -0.81 -4.97 -16.23
CA GLN A 38 -0.50 -4.78 -17.65
C GLN A 38 -0.92 -3.40 -18.17
N GLU A 39 -2.03 -2.85 -17.68
CA GLU A 39 -2.61 -1.61 -18.22
C GLU A 39 -2.14 -0.34 -17.50
N SER A 40 -1.60 -0.43 -16.28
CA SER A 40 -1.26 0.74 -15.46
C SER A 40 0.10 1.36 -15.79
N ASP A 41 0.14 2.69 -15.85
CA ASP A 41 1.40 3.47 -15.87
C ASP A 41 1.91 3.80 -14.46
N PHE A 42 1.00 3.81 -13.47
CA PHE A 42 1.32 3.99 -12.06
C PHE A 42 0.54 2.97 -11.24
N ILE A 43 1.24 2.20 -10.42
CA ILE A 43 0.63 1.17 -9.55
C ILE A 43 0.87 1.56 -8.11
N SER A 44 -0.20 1.81 -7.35
CA SER A 44 -0.11 2.18 -5.93
C SER A 44 -0.77 1.12 -5.06
N LEU A 45 0.00 0.53 -4.15
CA LEU A 45 -0.46 -0.54 -3.26
C LEU A 45 -1.16 0.04 -2.03
N HIS A 46 -2.39 -0.44 -1.78
CA HIS A 46 -3.25 -0.03 -0.65
C HIS A 46 -3.93 -1.23 0.03
N ILE A 47 -3.17 -2.31 0.24
CA ILE A 47 -3.68 -3.57 0.77
C ILE A 47 -3.02 -3.91 2.12
N PRO A 48 -3.72 -4.59 3.05
CA PRO A 48 -3.09 -5.07 4.28
C PRO A 48 -2.08 -6.18 3.98
N LEU A 49 -1.08 -6.33 4.84
CA LEU A 49 -0.23 -7.52 4.84
C LEU A 49 -0.99 -8.70 5.47
N THR A 50 -1.10 -9.77 4.72
CA THR A 50 -1.74 -11.04 5.06
C THR A 50 -0.91 -12.17 4.43
N PRO A 51 -1.15 -13.44 4.78
CA PRO A 51 -0.49 -14.55 4.09
C PRO A 51 -0.70 -14.55 2.56
N HIS A 52 -1.84 -14.06 2.08
CA HIS A 52 -2.17 -14.00 0.65
C HIS A 52 -1.54 -12.81 -0.08
N THR A 53 -1.18 -11.74 0.65
CA THR A 53 -0.59 -10.53 0.07
C THR A 53 0.91 -10.43 0.29
N HIS A 54 1.49 -11.36 1.05
CA HIS A 54 2.94 -11.50 1.23
C HIS A 54 3.61 -11.86 -0.09
N HIS A 55 4.58 -11.05 -0.53
CA HIS A 55 5.25 -11.16 -1.83
C HIS A 55 4.28 -11.25 -3.02
N MET A 56 3.10 -10.64 -2.90
CA MET A 56 2.14 -10.52 -4.00
C MET A 56 2.75 -9.82 -5.21
N ILE A 57 3.67 -8.88 -5.00
CA ILE A 57 4.50 -8.32 -6.06
C ILE A 57 5.86 -9.02 -6.01
N ASN A 58 6.06 -9.98 -6.91
CA ASN A 58 7.32 -10.70 -7.11
C ASN A 58 7.78 -10.57 -8.58
N GLU A 59 8.76 -11.38 -8.98
CA GLU A 59 9.35 -11.33 -10.32
C GLU A 59 8.31 -11.45 -11.44
N ASP A 60 7.32 -12.34 -11.31
CA ASP A 60 6.30 -12.54 -12.35
C ASP A 60 5.41 -11.30 -12.49
N GLN A 61 4.97 -10.72 -11.36
CA GLN A 61 4.14 -9.51 -11.38
C GLN A 61 4.90 -8.30 -11.90
N LEU A 62 6.18 -8.14 -11.53
CA LEU A 62 7.01 -7.04 -12.03
C LEU A 62 7.21 -7.13 -13.55
N LYS A 63 7.37 -8.34 -14.11
CA LYS A 63 7.47 -8.53 -15.57
C LYS A 63 6.16 -8.32 -16.32
N MET A 64 5.01 -8.43 -15.65
CA MET A 64 3.71 -8.10 -16.25
C MET A 64 3.48 -6.60 -16.37
N MET A 65 4.19 -5.79 -15.58
CA MET A 65 4.07 -4.33 -15.62
C MET A 65 4.64 -3.77 -16.91
N LYS A 66 4.23 -2.56 -17.28
CA LYS A 66 4.86 -1.84 -18.38
C LYS A 66 6.30 -1.46 -18.00
N PRO A 67 7.25 -1.48 -18.93
CA PRO A 67 8.60 -0.95 -18.71
C PRO A 67 8.61 0.53 -18.28
N THR A 68 7.55 1.28 -18.62
CA THR A 68 7.36 2.69 -18.24
C THR A 68 6.65 2.86 -16.89
N ALA A 69 6.22 1.78 -16.24
CA ALA A 69 5.39 1.88 -15.04
C ALA A 69 6.19 2.26 -13.80
N LEU A 70 5.57 3.03 -12.91
CA LEU A 70 6.09 3.29 -11.56
C LEU A 70 5.33 2.47 -10.52
N LEU A 71 6.06 1.81 -9.61
CA LEU A 71 5.50 1.08 -8.47
C LEU A 71 5.59 1.91 -7.18
N ILE A 72 4.46 2.15 -6.52
CA ILE A 72 4.36 2.92 -5.29
C ILE A 72 3.86 2.01 -4.16
N ASN A 73 4.62 1.91 -3.08
CA ASN A 73 4.23 1.17 -1.88
C ASN A 73 4.17 2.09 -0.66
N THR A 74 2.96 2.34 -0.19
CA THR A 74 2.67 3.03 1.09
C THR A 74 1.91 2.11 2.06
N SER A 75 1.91 0.80 1.77
CA SER A 75 1.18 -0.22 2.54
C SER A 75 2.10 -0.91 3.55
N ARG A 76 2.75 -2.01 3.18
CA ARG A 76 3.69 -2.77 4.01
C ARG A 76 4.84 -3.29 3.14
N GLY A 77 6.06 -3.29 3.67
CA GLY A 77 7.26 -3.78 2.97
C GLY A 77 7.11 -5.17 2.38
N PRO A 78 6.74 -6.20 3.18
CA PRO A 78 6.67 -7.60 2.74
C PRO A 78 5.62 -7.91 1.67
N ILE A 79 4.84 -6.93 1.20
CA ILE A 79 3.95 -7.12 0.04
C ILE A 79 4.78 -7.24 -1.25
N ILE A 80 5.94 -6.58 -1.30
CA ILE A 80 6.88 -6.65 -2.42
C ILE A 80 8.03 -7.58 -2.01
N ASN A 81 8.35 -8.55 -2.87
CA ASN A 81 9.63 -9.24 -2.80
C ASN A 81 10.74 -8.26 -3.21
N GLN A 82 11.53 -7.79 -2.26
CA GLN A 82 12.55 -6.77 -2.51
C GLN A 82 13.70 -7.24 -3.40
N ASP A 83 14.08 -8.51 -3.36
CA ASP A 83 15.10 -9.05 -4.27
C ASP A 83 14.60 -9.00 -5.72
N ALA A 84 13.33 -9.36 -5.94
CA ALA A 84 12.69 -9.23 -7.25
C ALA A 84 12.60 -7.76 -7.68
N LEU A 85 12.31 -6.83 -6.77
CA LEU A 85 12.29 -5.40 -7.07
C LEU A 85 13.68 -4.88 -7.48
N ILE A 86 14.74 -5.24 -6.75
CA ILE A 86 16.13 -4.88 -7.10
C ILE A 86 16.45 -5.35 -8.51
N LYS A 87 16.12 -6.62 -8.81
CA LYS A 87 16.32 -7.18 -10.15
C LYS A 87 15.49 -6.46 -11.21
N GLY A 88 14.22 -6.18 -10.94
CA GLY A 88 13.33 -5.47 -11.87
C GLY A 88 13.74 -4.03 -12.15
N LEU A 89 14.36 -3.35 -11.19
CA LEU A 89 14.96 -2.02 -11.40
C LEU A 89 16.29 -2.10 -12.16
N LEU A 90 17.08 -3.16 -11.93
CA LEU A 90 18.37 -3.36 -12.60
C LEU A 90 18.21 -3.77 -14.07
N GLU A 91 17.20 -4.58 -14.38
CA GLU A 91 16.91 -5.11 -15.71
C GLU A 91 15.83 -4.30 -16.47
N ASP A 92 15.47 -3.11 -15.97
CA ASP A 92 14.49 -2.19 -16.58
C ASP A 92 13.12 -2.84 -16.86
N TRP A 93 12.65 -3.74 -16.00
CA TRP A 93 11.29 -4.30 -16.10
C TRP A 93 10.22 -3.25 -15.78
N ILE A 94 10.57 -2.28 -14.93
CA ILE A 94 9.74 -1.13 -14.57
C ILE A 94 10.61 0.14 -14.54
N ALA A 95 9.99 1.30 -14.70
CA ALA A 95 10.72 2.57 -14.77
C ALA A 95 11.27 3.03 -13.42
N GLY A 96 10.65 2.62 -12.31
CA GLY A 96 11.07 3.04 -10.98
C GLY A 96 10.11 2.65 -9.87
N ALA A 97 10.51 2.93 -8.63
CA ALA A 97 9.71 2.64 -7.44
C ALA A 97 9.76 3.76 -6.40
N ALA A 98 8.67 3.93 -5.65
CA ALA A 98 8.58 4.82 -4.50
C ALA A 98 8.07 4.05 -3.27
N LEU A 99 8.88 3.97 -2.23
CA LEU A 99 8.67 3.12 -1.06
C LEU A 99 8.60 3.98 0.21
N ASP A 100 7.45 4.01 0.88
CA ASP A 100 7.34 4.51 2.26
C ASP A 100 7.59 3.40 3.28
N VAL A 101 7.59 2.15 2.84
CA VAL A 101 7.71 0.95 3.69
C VAL A 101 8.67 -0.03 3.06
N THR A 102 9.43 -0.74 3.89
CA THR A 102 10.48 -1.68 3.46
C THR A 102 10.47 -2.92 4.34
N ASP A 103 11.27 -3.92 4.02
CA ASP A 103 11.49 -5.11 4.81
C ASP A 103 13.00 -5.46 4.76
N PRO A 104 13.75 -5.32 5.87
CA PRO A 104 13.31 -4.85 7.18
C PRO A 104 13.04 -3.33 7.26
N GLU A 105 12.47 -2.87 8.37
CA GLU A 105 12.35 -1.43 8.71
C GLU A 105 13.15 -1.10 9.99
N PRO A 106 14.19 -0.25 9.93
CA PRO A 106 14.76 0.40 8.74
C PRO A 106 15.60 -0.55 7.88
N LEU A 107 15.83 -0.19 6.60
CA LEU A 107 16.82 -0.87 5.78
C LEU A 107 18.24 -0.67 6.35
N PRO A 108 19.12 -1.69 6.24
CA PRO A 108 20.53 -1.51 6.51
C PRO A 108 21.11 -0.38 5.67
N PRO A 109 22.04 0.46 6.18
CA PRO A 109 22.60 1.58 5.43
C PRO A 109 23.20 1.19 4.06
N GLU A 110 23.69 -0.05 3.94
CA GLU A 110 24.38 -0.57 2.75
C GLU A 110 23.41 -1.25 1.78
N HIS A 111 22.09 -1.12 2.01
CA HIS A 111 21.09 -1.83 1.23
C HIS A 111 21.08 -1.36 -0.24
N PRO A 112 21.09 -2.27 -1.25
CA PRO A 112 21.24 -1.91 -2.66
C PRO A 112 20.22 -0.91 -3.19
N LEU A 113 18.99 -0.93 -2.68
CA LEU A 113 17.92 -0.02 -3.11
C LEU A 113 18.29 1.46 -2.97
N PHE A 114 19.19 1.84 -2.06
CA PHE A 114 19.66 3.22 -1.93
C PHE A 114 20.50 3.71 -3.12
N ASN A 115 21.01 2.80 -3.94
CA ASN A 115 21.88 3.14 -5.07
C ASN A 115 21.11 3.35 -6.39
N PHE A 116 19.81 3.05 -6.43
CA PHE A 116 19.01 3.20 -7.64
C PHE A 116 18.49 4.63 -7.77
N PRO A 117 18.87 5.38 -8.83
CA PRO A 117 18.43 6.76 -9.02
C PRO A 117 16.92 6.87 -9.30
N ASN A 118 16.29 5.78 -9.72
CA ASN A 118 14.86 5.62 -9.95
C ASN A 118 14.12 4.94 -8.79
N CYS A 119 14.73 4.87 -7.60
CA CYS A 119 14.09 4.40 -6.37
C CYS A 119 14.04 5.52 -5.33
N LEU A 120 12.84 5.95 -4.94
CA LEU A 120 12.64 6.87 -3.81
C LEU A 120 12.25 6.07 -2.57
N ILE A 121 12.94 6.31 -1.45
CA ILE A 121 12.64 5.65 -0.18
C ILE A 121 12.43 6.73 0.88
N VAL A 122 11.35 6.61 1.65
CA VAL A 122 11.06 7.45 2.81
C VAL A 122 10.72 6.57 4.03
N PRO A 123 11.05 7.01 5.28
CA PRO A 123 11.11 6.11 6.43
C PRO A 123 9.77 5.94 7.15
N HIS A 124 8.77 5.33 6.51
CA HIS A 124 7.45 5.02 7.08
C HIS A 124 6.74 6.23 7.70
N ILE A 125 6.62 7.27 6.88
CA ILE A 125 6.11 8.58 7.24
C ILE A 125 4.75 8.90 6.61
N GLY A 126 4.08 7.97 5.94
CA GLY A 126 2.76 8.20 5.32
C GLY A 126 1.68 8.73 6.26
N SER A 127 1.80 8.45 7.57
CA SER A 127 0.90 8.97 8.62
C SER A 127 1.48 10.13 9.46
N ALA A 128 2.71 10.58 9.17
CA ALA A 128 3.47 11.52 9.98
C ALA A 128 3.08 13.00 9.77
N THR A 129 1.77 13.30 9.90
CA THR A 129 1.29 14.68 9.99
C THR A 129 0.81 14.98 11.40
N TRP A 130 0.93 16.24 11.84
CA TRP A 130 0.48 16.68 13.17
C TRP A 130 -0.97 16.29 13.46
N ASN A 131 -1.87 16.58 12.51
CA ASN A 131 -3.30 16.30 12.66
C ASN A 131 -3.59 14.79 12.70
N THR A 132 -2.93 13.99 11.86
CA THR A 132 -3.12 12.54 11.84
C THR A 132 -2.59 11.91 13.13
N ARG A 133 -1.36 12.24 13.54
CA ARG A 133 -0.76 11.70 14.77
C ARG A 133 -1.56 12.07 16.02
N ARG A 134 -2.07 13.29 16.10
CA ARG A 134 -2.97 13.71 17.19
C ARG A 134 -4.24 12.87 17.24
N LYS A 135 -4.95 12.72 16.11
CA LYS A 135 -6.18 11.91 16.05
C LYS A 135 -5.94 10.44 16.36
N MET A 136 -4.79 9.89 15.94
CA MET A 136 -4.41 8.51 16.31
C MET A 136 -4.25 8.36 17.82
N ALA A 137 -3.53 9.28 18.47
CA ALA A 137 -3.37 9.28 19.92
C ALA A 137 -4.72 9.41 20.64
N GLU A 138 -5.57 10.35 20.21
CA GLU A 138 -6.93 10.52 20.75
C GLU A 138 -7.75 9.22 20.64
N ARG A 139 -7.74 8.55 19.48
CA ARG A 139 -8.41 7.25 19.31
C ARG A 139 -7.87 6.16 20.22
N ALA A 140 -6.55 6.10 20.42
CA ALA A 140 -5.94 5.13 21.32
C ALA A 140 -6.38 5.36 22.77
N CYS A 141 -6.36 6.62 23.23
CA CYS A 141 -6.85 7.00 24.55
C CYS A 141 -8.33 6.68 24.74
N LEU A 142 -9.18 6.99 23.75
CA LEU A 142 -10.62 6.70 23.81
C LEU A 142 -10.90 5.20 23.94
N ASN A 143 -10.17 4.33 23.20
CA ASN A 143 -10.30 2.89 23.40
C ASN A 143 -9.85 2.47 24.80
N LEU A 144 -8.70 2.95 25.27
CA LEU A 144 -8.18 2.57 26.58
C LEU A 144 -9.17 2.92 27.70
N LEU A 145 -9.71 4.14 27.69
CA LEU A 145 -10.69 4.59 28.68
C LEU A 145 -11.96 3.75 28.64
N ALA A 146 -12.52 3.49 27.44
CA ALA A 146 -13.68 2.62 27.30
C ALA A 146 -13.42 1.22 27.87
N GLY A 147 -12.25 0.64 27.60
CA GLY A 147 -11.87 -0.67 28.13
C GLY A 147 -11.74 -0.69 29.65
N LEU A 148 -11.14 0.35 30.25
CA LEU A 148 -11.02 0.48 31.70
C LEU A 148 -12.37 0.67 32.41
N GLU A 149 -13.33 1.29 31.73
CA GLU A 149 -14.71 1.47 32.21
C GLU A 149 -15.60 0.24 31.96
N GLY A 150 -15.07 -0.84 31.39
CA GLY A 150 -15.85 -2.02 31.02
C GLY A 150 -16.84 -1.78 29.88
N GLN A 151 -16.65 -0.71 29.12
CA GLN A 151 -17.47 -0.36 27.96
C GLN A 151 -16.93 -1.02 26.69
N ARG A 152 -17.80 -1.08 25.67
CA ARG A 152 -17.41 -1.57 24.35
C ARG A 152 -16.38 -0.63 23.71
N LEU A 153 -15.29 -1.20 23.19
CA LEU A 153 -14.23 -0.43 22.55
C LEU A 153 -14.73 0.22 21.24
N PRO A 154 -14.61 1.55 21.09
CA PRO A 154 -15.13 2.27 19.91
C PRO A 154 -14.40 1.96 18.60
N TYR A 155 -13.15 1.47 18.66
CA TYR A 155 -12.38 1.08 17.47
C TYR A 155 -11.80 -0.33 17.61
N CYS A 156 -12.63 -1.28 18.04
CA CYS A 156 -12.28 -2.70 18.14
C CYS A 156 -11.99 -3.31 16.75
N VAL A 157 -10.86 -4.01 16.64
CA VAL A 157 -10.45 -4.70 15.39
C VAL A 157 -10.99 -6.13 15.29
N ASN A 158 -11.39 -6.71 16.42
CA ASN A 158 -11.87 -8.09 16.58
C ASN A 158 -13.18 -8.12 17.39
N PRO A 159 -14.27 -7.52 16.88
CA PRO A 159 -15.54 -7.36 17.61
C PRO A 159 -16.21 -8.68 18.03
N GLU A 160 -15.80 -9.81 17.46
CA GLU A 160 -16.24 -11.16 17.84
C GLU A 160 -15.94 -11.53 19.30
N VAL A 161 -15.00 -10.84 19.96
CA VAL A 161 -14.72 -11.02 21.40
C VAL A 161 -15.90 -10.66 22.30
N TYR A 162 -16.87 -9.88 21.80
CA TYR A 162 -18.07 -9.50 22.54
C TYR A 162 -19.22 -10.50 22.40
N ASN A 163 -19.07 -11.49 21.52
CA ASN A 163 -20.07 -12.53 21.29
C ASN A 163 -19.77 -13.81 22.11
N GLN A 164 -18.77 -13.76 22.98
CA GLN A 164 -18.35 -14.85 23.87
C GLN A 164 -19.01 -14.77 25.24
#